data_AF-A0A359H007-F1
#
_entry.id   AF-A0A359H007-F1
#
_cell.length_a   1.000
_cell.length_b   1.000
_cell.length_c   1.000
_cell.angle_alpha   90.00
_cell.angle_beta   90.00
_cell.angle_gamma   90.00
#
_symmetry.space_group_name_H-M   'P 1'
#
loop_
_entity.id
_entity.type
_entity.pdbx_description
1 polymer ?
#
loop_
_entity_poly.entity_id
_entity_poly.type
_entity_poly.pdbx_seq_one_letter_code
_entity_poly.pdbx_strand_id
1 'polypeptide(L)'
;MGNISSVGELKESIRQLEMEQAIKGELLKEQFFTTYDSFSLISLLRNSFKKTASSPDLINDVLGTALGLATGFISKKIFIGSSGNVFRKIFGSALQLGVISFVSQHSREVKLLGHFLIQQIFSKRR
;
A
#
# COMPACT_ATOMS: atom_id res chain seq x y z
N MET A 1 29.04 56.39 -1.11
CA MET A 1 29.91 55.73 -2.09
C MET A 1 30.92 56.75 -2.57
N GLY A 2 32.20 56.57 -2.19
CA GLY A 2 33.27 57.49 -2.57
C GLY A 2 33.62 57.35 -4.05
N ASN A 3 33.92 58.47 -4.70
CA ASN A 3 34.22 58.52 -6.12
C ASN A 3 35.58 57.83 -6.37
N ILE A 4 35.61 56.79 -7.22
CA ILE A 4 36.85 56.04 -7.51
C ILE A 4 37.72 56.93 -8.40
N SER A 5 38.83 57.44 -7.86
CA SER A 5 39.61 58.52 -8.48
C SER A 5 40.90 58.02 -9.16
N SER A 6 41.23 56.73 -9.01
CA SER A 6 42.45 56.11 -9.53
C SER A 6 42.23 54.66 -9.99
N VAL A 7 42.98 54.24 -11.02
CA VAL A 7 42.96 52.85 -11.55
C VAL A 7 43.31 51.81 -10.48
N GLY A 8 44.14 52.18 -9.50
CA GLY A 8 44.47 51.32 -8.36
C GLY A 8 43.29 51.11 -7.39
N GLU A 9 42.53 52.16 -7.10
CA GLU A 9 41.32 52.09 -6.25
C GLU A 9 40.22 51.26 -6.92
N LEU A 10 40.08 51.38 -8.24
CA LEU A 10 39.11 50.59 -9.02
C LEU A 10 39.41 49.09 -8.91
N LYS A 11 40.68 48.71 -9.02
CA LYS A 11 41.09 47.31 -8.97
C LYS A 11 40.88 46.69 -7.58
N GLU A 12 41.14 47.45 -6.52
CA GLU A 12 40.88 46.97 -5.16
C GLU A 12 39.38 46.90 -4.85
N SER A 13 38.58 47.85 -5.33
CA SER A 13 37.12 47.78 -5.24
C SER A 13 36.54 46.58 -5.99
N ILE A 14 37.04 46.26 -7.19
CA ILE A 14 36.65 45.05 -7.93
C ILE A 14 36.96 43.80 -7.10
N ARG A 15 38.18 43.72 -6.53
CA ARG A 15 38.61 42.57 -5.71
C ARG A 15 37.75 42.39 -4.45
N GLN A 16 37.37 43.50 -3.81
CA GLN A 16 36.45 43.49 -2.67
C GLN A 16 35.05 43.04 -3.06
N LEU A 17 34.52 43.52 -4.18
CA LEU A 17 33.21 43.12 -4.69
C LEU A 17 33.17 41.65 -5.10
N GLU A 18 34.24 41.12 -5.69
CA GLU A 18 34.36 39.69 -6.03
C GLU A 18 34.35 38.81 -4.78
N MET A 19 35.07 39.19 -3.73
CA MET A 19 35.03 38.49 -2.44
C MET A 19 33.64 38.56 -1.80
N GLU A 20 33.01 39.73 -1.78
CA GLU A 20 31.63 39.85 -1.29
C GLU A 20 30.64 39.00 -2.09
N GLN A 21 30.79 38.95 -3.41
CA GLN A 21 29.91 38.18 -4.28
C GLN A 21 30.07 36.68 -4.05
N ALA A 22 31.30 36.21 -3.84
CA ALA A 22 31.57 34.81 -3.50
C ALA A 22 30.89 34.41 -2.17
N ILE A 23 31.05 35.23 -1.12
CA ILE A 23 30.45 35.00 0.19
C ILE A 23 28.92 35.02 0.10
N LYS A 24 28.33 36.02 -0.57
CA LYS A 24 26.88 36.11 -0.76
C LYS A 24 26.33 34.92 -1.56
N GLY A 25 27.08 34.44 -2.56
CA GLY A 25 26.70 33.28 -3.35
C GLY A 25 26.68 31.98 -2.55
N GLU A 26 27.65 31.78 -1.65
CA GLU A 26 27.69 30.63 -0.75
C GLU A 26 26.54 30.66 0.26
N LEU A 27 26.31 31.81 0.88
CA LEU A 27 25.23 32.03 1.84
C LEU A 27 23.84 31.82 1.22
N LEU A 28 23.66 32.22 -0.05
CA LEU A 28 22.42 31.98 -0.80
C LEU A 28 22.20 30.48 -1.06
N LYS A 29 23.26 29.72 -1.39
CA LYS A 29 23.15 28.26 -1.59
C LYS A 29 22.76 27.56 -0.28
N GLU A 30 23.34 27.96 0.83
CA GLU A 30 23.06 27.39 2.15
C GLU A 30 21.61 27.67 2.59
N GLN A 31 21.15 28.91 2.40
CA GLN A 31 19.75 29.27 2.65
C GLN A 31 18.79 28.55 1.70
N PHE A 32 19.16 28.39 0.42
CA PHE A 32 18.34 27.65 -0.53
C PHE A 32 18.21 26.18 -0.14
N PHE A 33 19.31 25.53 0.25
CA PHE A 33 19.30 24.13 0.69
C PHE A 33 18.47 23.94 1.96
N THR A 34 18.63 24.82 2.95
CA THR A 34 17.86 24.80 4.20
C THR A 34 16.37 25.02 3.94
N THR A 35 16.05 25.99 3.07
CA THR A 35 14.67 26.30 2.70
C THR A 35 14.05 25.12 1.94
N TYR A 36 14.77 24.55 0.96
CA TYR A 36 14.34 23.39 0.22
C TYR A 36 14.10 22.16 1.12
N ASP A 37 14.98 21.91 2.07
CA ASP A 37 14.81 20.81 3.03
C ASP A 37 13.61 21.06 3.98
N SER A 38 13.37 22.31 4.36
CA SER A 38 12.20 22.69 5.18
C SER A 38 10.85 22.56 4.44
N PHE A 39 10.83 22.80 3.13
CA PHE A 39 9.64 22.66 2.28
C PHE A 39 9.50 21.28 1.65
N SER A 40 10.54 20.44 1.73
CA SER A 40 10.48 19.06 1.27
C SER A 40 9.45 18.29 2.10
N LEU A 41 8.41 17.81 1.43
CA LEU A 41 7.37 16.96 2.01
C LEU A 41 7.95 15.77 2.80
N ILE A 42 9.16 15.34 2.44
CA ILE A 42 9.89 14.24 3.06
C ILE A 42 10.31 14.59 4.51
N SER A 43 10.72 15.84 4.79
CA SER A 43 11.12 16.25 6.15
C SER A 43 9.89 16.39 7.08
N LEU A 44 8.75 16.86 6.55
CA LEU A 44 7.46 16.87 7.25
C LEU A 44 6.96 15.45 7.52
N LEU A 45 7.00 14.56 6.53
CA LEU A 45 6.66 13.16 6.70
C LEU A 45 7.58 12.48 7.72
N ARG A 46 8.89 12.75 7.68
CA ARG A 46 9.86 12.19 8.63
C ARG A 46 9.58 12.65 10.06
N ASN A 47 9.25 13.93 10.27
CA ASN A 47 8.91 14.47 11.58
C ASN A 47 7.55 13.98 12.08
N SER A 48 6.56 13.87 11.20
CA SER A 48 5.27 13.24 11.51
C SER A 48 5.45 11.77 11.86
N PHE A 49 6.20 10.99 11.09
CA PHE A 49 6.48 9.59 11.39
C PHE A 49 7.24 9.41 12.70
N LYS A 50 8.23 10.27 13.00
CA LYS A 50 8.96 10.23 14.28
C LYS A 50 8.06 10.56 15.47
N LYS A 51 7.18 11.57 15.35
CA LYS A 51 6.19 11.90 16.39
C LYS A 51 5.12 10.82 16.53
N THR A 52 4.67 10.24 15.43
CA THR A 52 3.64 9.20 15.37
C THR A 52 4.15 7.83 15.85
N ALA A 53 5.43 7.49 15.63
CA ALA A 53 6.01 6.23 16.11
C ALA A 53 6.38 6.24 17.60
N SER A 54 6.32 7.40 18.26
CA SER A 54 6.69 7.55 19.68
C SER A 54 5.54 7.25 20.65
N SER A 55 4.30 7.09 20.17
CA SER A 55 3.16 6.70 21.01
C SER A 55 2.65 5.30 20.64
N PRO A 56 2.64 4.35 21.58
CA PRO A 56 2.11 3.00 21.37
C PRO A 56 0.65 2.98 20.87
N ASP A 57 -0.15 3.94 21.32
CA ASP A 57 -1.58 4.03 20.95
C ASP A 57 -1.81 4.32 19.47
N LEU A 58 -0.96 5.15 18.84
CA LEU A 58 -1.12 5.47 17.42
C LEU A 58 -0.70 4.33 16.49
N ILE A 59 0.27 3.50 16.92
CA ILE A 59 0.61 2.27 16.18
C ILE A 59 -0.58 1.33 16.17
N ASN A 60 -1.27 1.17 17.31
CA ASN A 60 -2.49 0.37 17.40
C ASN A 60 -3.61 0.94 16.51
N ASP A 61 -3.79 2.26 16.46
CA ASP A 61 -4.78 2.90 15.61
C ASP A 61 -4.49 2.74 14.11
N VAL A 62 -3.22 2.87 13.70
CA VAL A 62 -2.80 2.67 12.31
C VAL A 62 -2.96 1.20 11.91
N LEU A 63 -2.57 0.27 12.77
CA LEU A 63 -2.78 -1.17 12.55
C LEU A 63 -4.27 -1.51 12.50
N GLY A 64 -5.07 -0.97 13.40
CA GLY A 64 -6.52 -1.14 13.43
C GLY A 64 -7.19 -0.60 12.17
N THR A 65 -6.73 0.56 11.68
CA THR A 65 -7.20 1.15 10.42
C THR A 65 -6.78 0.31 9.22
N ALA A 66 -5.51 -0.14 9.16
CA ALA A 66 -5.02 -0.98 8.07
C ALA A 66 -5.75 -2.34 8.04
N LEU A 67 -5.96 -2.95 9.21
CA LEU A 67 -6.76 -4.17 9.37
C LEU A 67 -8.21 -3.94 8.97
N GLY A 68 -8.82 -2.83 9.38
CA GLY A 68 -10.19 -2.46 9.02
C GLY A 68 -10.36 -2.26 7.52
N LEU A 69 -9.40 -1.59 6.86
CA LEU A 69 -9.39 -1.39 5.42
C LEU A 69 -9.15 -2.70 4.66
N ALA A 70 -8.19 -3.52 5.09
CA ALA A 70 -7.92 -4.82 4.48
C ALA A 70 -9.13 -5.75 4.63
N THR A 71 -9.70 -5.83 5.83
CA THR A 71 -10.89 -6.63 6.12
C THR A 71 -12.10 -6.11 5.34
N GLY A 72 -12.31 -4.80 5.30
CA GLY A 72 -13.37 -4.17 4.51
C GLY A 72 -13.22 -4.40 3.01
N PHE A 73 -11.99 -4.37 2.48
CA PHE A 73 -11.71 -4.67 1.07
C PHE A 73 -11.98 -6.14 0.73
N ILE A 74 -11.51 -7.07 1.57
CA ILE A 74 -11.78 -8.51 1.42
C ILE A 74 -13.28 -8.77 1.53
N SER A 75 -13.93 -8.20 2.54
CA SER A 75 -15.38 -8.30 2.76
C SER A 75 -16.15 -7.79 1.55
N LYS A 76 -15.83 -6.60 1.03
CA LYS A 76 -16.44 -6.04 -0.18
C LYS A 76 -16.22 -6.95 -1.39
N LYS A 77 -15.04 -7.57 -1.53
CA LYS A 77 -14.73 -8.49 -2.63
C LYS A 77 -15.52 -9.80 -2.57
N ILE A 78 -15.83 -10.28 -1.36
CA ILE A 78 -16.61 -11.50 -1.11
C ILE A 78 -18.13 -11.23 -1.21
N PHE A 79 -18.62 -10.13 -0.63
CA PHE A 79 -20.05 -9.83 -0.48
C PHE A 79 -20.65 -8.94 -1.59
N ILE A 80 -19.92 -7.93 -2.09
CA ILE A 80 -20.45 -6.90 -3.01
C ILE A 80 -19.84 -6.97 -4.43
N GLY A 81 -18.61 -7.44 -4.59
CA GLY A 81 -17.93 -7.49 -5.90
C GLY A 81 -18.52 -8.54 -6.83
N SER A 82 -18.47 -8.31 -8.15
CA SER A 82 -18.98 -9.20 -9.23
C SER A 82 -18.38 -10.61 -9.27
N SER A 83 -17.59 -11.00 -8.27
CA SER A 83 -16.98 -12.32 -8.14
C SER A 83 -17.91 -13.31 -7.44
N GLY A 84 -19.14 -13.50 -7.95
CA GLY A 84 -20.00 -14.61 -7.53
C GLY A 84 -19.25 -15.97 -7.51
N ASN A 85 -18.19 -16.08 -8.32
CA ASN A 85 -17.24 -17.19 -8.32
C ASN A 85 -16.51 -17.47 -7.00
N VAL A 86 -16.14 -16.47 -6.17
CA VAL A 86 -15.40 -16.73 -4.92
C VAL A 86 -16.33 -17.30 -3.85
N PHE A 87 -17.45 -16.61 -3.61
CA PHE A 87 -18.47 -17.11 -2.67
C PHE A 87 -19.03 -18.46 -3.09
N ARG A 88 -19.36 -18.63 -4.39
CA ARG A 88 -19.84 -19.92 -4.93
C ARG A 88 -18.79 -21.03 -4.82
N LYS A 89 -17.50 -20.74 -4.95
CA LYS A 89 -16.42 -21.74 -4.74
C LYS A 89 -16.33 -22.17 -3.29
N ILE A 90 -16.38 -21.23 -2.34
CA ILE A 90 -16.33 -21.54 -0.91
C ILE A 90 -17.56 -22.37 -0.52
N PHE A 91 -18.75 -21.92 -0.90
CA PHE A 91 -20.00 -22.61 -0.60
C PHE A 91 -20.07 -23.97 -1.30
N GLY A 92 -19.68 -24.04 -2.58
CA GLY A 92 -19.63 -25.29 -3.34
C GLY A 92 -18.66 -26.31 -2.75
N SER A 93 -17.50 -25.86 -2.26
CA SER A 93 -16.53 -26.73 -1.58
C SER A 93 -17.06 -27.24 -0.24
N ALA A 94 -17.73 -26.37 0.53
CA ALA A 94 -18.35 -26.77 1.79
C ALA A 94 -19.47 -27.79 1.58
N LEU A 95 -20.35 -27.57 0.58
CA LEU A 95 -21.39 -28.53 0.20
C LEU A 95 -20.77 -29.85 -0.27
N GLN A 96 -19.73 -29.81 -1.09
CA GLN A 96 -19.04 -31.01 -1.57
C GLN A 96 -18.46 -31.82 -0.41
N LEU A 97 -17.82 -31.17 0.56
CA LEU A 97 -17.30 -31.86 1.76
C LEU A 97 -18.43 -32.47 2.60
N GLY A 98 -19.55 -31.77 2.74
CA GLY A 98 -20.74 -32.28 3.43
C GLY A 98 -21.32 -33.51 2.74
N VAL A 99 -21.49 -33.46 1.42
CA VAL A 99 -21.98 -34.58 0.61
C VAL A 99 -21.00 -35.76 0.65
N ILE A 100 -19.69 -35.54 0.51
CA ILE A 100 -18.68 -36.59 0.61
C ILE A 100 -18.73 -37.27 1.98
N SER A 101 -18.84 -36.48 3.06
CA SER A 101 -18.94 -37.02 4.42
C SER A 101 -20.19 -37.86 4.59
N PHE A 102 -21.35 -37.39 4.10
CA PHE A 102 -22.62 -38.12 4.18
C PHE A 102 -22.60 -39.42 3.35
N VAL A 103 -22.10 -39.35 2.12
CA VAL A 103 -21.97 -40.51 1.21
C VAL A 103 -20.96 -41.53 1.74
N SER A 104 -19.87 -41.09 2.38
CA SER A 104 -18.91 -42.00 2.99
C SER A 104 -19.50 -42.82 4.14
N GLN A 105 -20.42 -42.23 4.91
CA GLN A 105 -21.11 -42.88 6.01
C GLN A 105 -22.21 -43.85 5.53
N HIS A 106 -22.91 -43.51 4.43
CA HIS A 106 -23.99 -44.33 3.84
C HIS A 106 -23.54 -45.03 2.53
N SER A 107 -22.27 -45.40 2.44
CA SER A 107 -21.62 -45.83 1.19
C SER A 107 -22.30 -47.04 0.52
N ARG A 108 -22.88 -47.96 1.30
CA ARG A 108 -23.57 -49.14 0.75
C ARG A 108 -24.88 -48.77 0.03
N GLU A 109 -25.71 -47.94 0.65
CA GLU A 109 -27.00 -47.53 0.07
C GLU A 109 -26.82 -46.66 -1.17
N VAL A 110 -25.85 -45.73 -1.12
CA VAL A 110 -25.53 -44.86 -2.27
C VAL A 110 -24.95 -45.66 -3.44
N LYS A 111 -24.13 -46.69 -3.18
CA LYS A 111 -23.63 -47.60 -4.22
C LYS A 111 -24.75 -48.40 -4.88
N LEU A 112 -25.73 -48.87 -4.11
CA LEU A 112 -26.87 -49.62 -4.62
C LEU A 112 -27.80 -48.74 -5.47
N LEU A 113 -28.09 -47.52 -5.01
CA LEU A 113 -28.85 -46.54 -5.79
C LEU A 113 -28.11 -46.14 -7.07
N GLY A 114 -26.80 -45.94 -7.01
CA GLY A 114 -25.97 -45.65 -8.18
C GLY A 114 -25.99 -46.78 -9.21
N HIS A 115 -25.83 -48.03 -8.75
CA HIS A 115 -25.91 -49.21 -9.62
C HIS A 115 -27.30 -49.34 -10.26
N PHE A 116 -28.37 -49.14 -9.50
CA PHE A 116 -29.76 -49.17 -10.01
C PHE A 116 -30.00 -48.11 -11.09
N LEU A 117 -29.58 -46.87 -10.86
CA LEU A 117 -29.74 -45.77 -11.83
C LEU A 117 -28.92 -45.99 -13.11
N ILE A 118 -27.66 -46.44 -12.98
CA ILE A 118 -26.81 -46.76 -14.14
C ILE A 118 -27.42 -47.92 -14.92
N GLN A 119 -27.87 -48.97 -14.25
CA GLN A 119 -28.50 -50.11 -14.88
C GLN A 119 -29.80 -49.73 -15.60
N GLN A 120 -30.62 -48.83 -15.04
CA GLN A 120 -31.86 -48.37 -15.65
C GLN A 120 -31.62 -47.48 -16.89
N ILE A 121 -30.54 -46.70 -16.91
CA ILE A 121 -30.15 -45.89 -18.07
C ILE A 121 -29.55 -46.76 -19.19
N PHE A 122 -28.74 -47.77 -18.84
CA PHE A 122 -28.10 -48.65 -19.82
C PHE A 122 -29.01 -49.78 -20.32
N SER A 123 -29.95 -50.29 -19.53
CA SER A 123 -30.85 -51.38 -19.98
C SER A 123 -31.95 -50.90 -20.92
N LYS A 124 -32.25 -49.60 -20.96
CA LYS A 124 -33.23 -49.01 -21.89
C LYS A 124 -32.67 -48.77 -23.30
N ARG A 125 -31.37 -49.02 -23.52
CA ARG A 125 -30.67 -48.85 -24.82
C ARG A 125 -30.31 -50.17 -25.51
N ARG A 126 -30.85 -51.30 -25.04
CA ARG A 126 -30.70 -52.61 -25.70
C ARG A 126 -32.05 -53.19 -26.06
#